data_AF-A0A9E5KF01-F1
#
_entry.id   AF-A0A9E5KF01-F1
#
_cell.length_a   1.000
_cell.length_b   1.000
_cell.length_c   1.000
_cell.angle_alpha   90.00
_cell.angle_beta   90.00
_cell.angle_gamma   90.00
#
_symmetry.space_group_name_H-M   'P 1'
#
loop_
_entity.id
_entity.type
_entity.pdbx_description
1 polymer ?
#
loop_
_entity_poly.entity_id
_entity_poly.type
_entity_poly.pdbx_seq_one_letter_code
_entity_poly.pdbx_strand_id
1 'polypeptide(L)'
;MATIDQTHLVEYLDEMASRLGVKFAAVSVLTEAGFDEENCTVTARGELRAVSGNEINRNVQIVVTVYDTQKRVIGTSSTTVNADEFYQFDAFE
;
A
#
# COMPACT_ATOMS: atom_id res chain seq x y z
N MET A 1 -5.09 -13.70 -18.76
CA MET A 1 -4.64 -12.29 -18.63
C MET A 1 -3.26 -12.32 -18.01
N ALA A 2 -2.35 -11.45 -18.46
CA ALA A 2 -1.01 -11.40 -17.89
C ALA A 2 -1.02 -10.50 -16.66
N THR A 3 -0.58 -11.04 -15.53
CA THR A 3 -0.29 -10.26 -14.32
C THR A 3 1.18 -9.87 -14.36
N ILE A 4 1.47 -8.58 -14.21
CA ILE A 4 2.83 -8.05 -14.21
C ILE A 4 3.15 -7.58 -12.79
N ASP A 5 4.27 -8.06 -12.25
CA ASP A 5 4.78 -7.64 -10.95
C ASP A 5 5.50 -6.29 -11.06
N GLN A 6 4.97 -5.28 -10.39
CA GLN A 6 5.48 -3.90 -10.33
C GLN A 6 6.03 -3.54 -8.95
N THR A 7 6.24 -4.52 -8.06
CA THR A 7 6.69 -4.29 -6.68
C THR A 7 8.00 -3.49 -6.60
N HIS A 8 8.86 -3.64 -7.61
CA HIS A 8 10.12 -2.90 -7.71
C HIS A 8 9.97 -1.39 -7.95
N LEU A 9 8.79 -0.92 -8.35
CA LEU A 9 8.48 0.50 -8.58
C LEU A 9 7.90 1.20 -7.34
N VAL A 10 7.68 0.47 -6.24
CA VAL A 10 7.07 1.04 -5.04
C VAL A 10 8.05 1.95 -4.32
N GLU A 11 7.60 3.17 -4.04
CA GLU A 11 8.29 4.13 -3.18
C GLU A 11 7.52 4.27 -1.85
N TYR A 12 8.24 4.22 -0.74
CA TYR A 12 7.67 4.36 0.61
C TYR A 12 8.00 5.72 1.22
N LEU A 13 7.10 6.22 2.06
CA LEU A 13 7.38 7.37 2.93
C LEU A 13 7.90 6.88 4.29
N ASP A 14 9.11 6.33 4.30
CA ASP A 14 9.70 5.66 5.47
C ASP A 14 9.77 6.55 6.71
N GLU A 15 10.09 7.84 6.54
CA GLU A 15 10.11 8.80 7.64
C GLU A 15 8.73 8.96 8.30
N MET A 16 7.66 8.93 7.49
CA MET A 16 6.29 9.04 7.99
C MET A 16 5.86 7.76 8.70
N ALA A 17 6.17 6.60 8.14
CA ALA A 17 5.92 5.30 8.78
C ALA A 17 6.63 5.20 10.14
N SER A 18 7.91 5.61 10.20
CA SER A 18 8.69 5.62 11.44
C SER A 18 8.07 6.52 12.51
N ARG A 19 7.60 7.73 12.16
CA ARG A 19 6.92 8.64 13.10
C ARG A 19 5.61 8.09 13.63
N LEU A 20 4.95 7.23 12.85
CA LEU A 20 3.71 6.54 13.23
C LEU A 20 3.98 5.26 14.04
N GLY A 21 5.24 4.85 14.19
CA GLY A 21 5.60 3.62 14.89
C GLY A 21 5.25 2.34 14.11
N VAL A 22 5.12 2.45 12.79
CA VAL A 22 4.74 1.36 11.90
C VAL A 22 5.78 1.16 10.80
N LYS A 23 5.71 0.02 10.13
CA LYS A 23 6.46 -0.28 8.92
C LYS A 23 5.59 -1.05 7.94
N PHE A 24 5.83 -0.85 6.66
CA PHE A 24 5.25 -1.69 5.62
C PHE A 24 6.09 -2.96 5.48
N ALA A 25 5.43 -4.11 5.32
CA ALA A 25 6.05 -5.40 5.12
C ALA A 25 5.27 -6.20 4.07
N ALA A 26 5.95 -7.17 3.44
CA ALA A 26 5.35 -8.07 2.45
C ALA A 26 4.54 -7.35 1.34
N VAL A 27 4.93 -6.13 0.99
CA VAL A 27 4.21 -5.34 -0.01
C VAL A 27 4.46 -5.90 -1.40
N SER A 28 3.39 -6.04 -2.16
CA SER A 28 3.43 -6.36 -3.58
C SER A 28 2.46 -5.50 -4.36
N VAL A 29 2.87 -5.08 -5.56
CA VAL A 29 2.02 -4.32 -6.47
C VAL A 29 1.94 -5.08 -7.77
N LEU A 30 0.71 -5.42 -8.17
CA LEU A 30 0.42 -6.20 -9.36
C LEU A 30 -0.42 -5.37 -10.32
N THR A 31 -0.09 -5.49 -11.60
CA THR A 31 -0.85 -4.87 -12.68
C THR A 31 -1.49 -5.96 -13.51
N GLU A 32 -2.80 -5.86 -13.70
CA GLU A 32 -3.59 -6.81 -14.48
C GLU A 32 -4.21 -6.09 -15.67
N ALA A 33 -3.87 -6.54 -16.88
CA ALA A 33 -4.52 -6.07 -18.09
C ALA A 33 -5.97 -6.59 -18.12
N GLY A 34 -6.92 -5.68 -18.26
CA GLY A 34 -8.35 -5.97 -18.36
C GLY A 34 -8.72 -6.72 -19.65
N PHE A 35 -10.01 -7.04 -19.78
CA PHE A 35 -10.53 -7.71 -20.97
C PHE A 35 -10.56 -6.81 -22.20
N ASP A 36 -10.53 -5.49 -22.01
CA ASP A 36 -10.23 -4.50 -23.03
C ASP A 36 -8.83 -3.90 -22.77
N GLU A 37 -8.16 -3.46 -23.83
CA GLU A 37 -6.80 -2.89 -23.76
C GLU A 37 -6.75 -1.53 -23.03
N GLU A 38 -7.91 -0.98 -22.65
CA GLU A 38 -8.05 0.35 -22.05
C GLU A 38 -8.22 0.31 -20.52
N ASN A 39 -8.64 -0.83 -19.95
CA ASN A 39 -8.80 -1.00 -18.52
C ASN A 39 -7.63 -1.79 -17.92
N CYS A 40 -6.88 -1.12 -17.06
CA CYS A 40 -5.78 -1.71 -16.33
C CYS A 40 -6.08 -1.59 -14.83
N THR A 41 -6.00 -2.70 -14.10
CA THR A 41 -6.17 -2.69 -12.64
C THR A 41 -4.79 -2.78 -11.99
N VAL A 42 -4.54 -1.88 -11.04
CA VAL A 42 -3.36 -1.92 -10.18
C VAL A 42 -3.82 -2.28 -8.77
N THR A 43 -3.35 -3.41 -8.26
CA THR A 43 -3.66 -3.89 -6.92
C THR A 43 -2.40 -3.82 -6.07
N ALA A 44 -2.50 -3.17 -4.90
CA ALA A 44 -1.38 -3.01 -3.98
C ALA A 44 -1.75 -3.66 -2.64
N ARG A 45 -1.08 -4.75 -2.32
CA ARG A 45 -1.34 -5.52 -1.10
C ARG A 45 -0.12 -5.59 -0.23
N GLY A 46 -0.31 -5.74 1.07
CA GLY A 46 0.80 -5.90 1.99
C GLY A 46 0.34 -5.90 3.43
N GLU A 47 1.28 -5.66 4.33
CA GLU A 47 1.04 -5.64 5.76
C GLU A 47 1.57 -4.34 6.36
N LEU A 48 0.76 -3.73 7.22
CA LEU A 48 1.19 -2.72 8.16
C LEU A 48 1.59 -3.42 9.45
N ARG A 49 2.83 -3.25 9.93
CA ARG A 49 3.31 -3.87 11.17
C ARG A 49 3.74 -2.81 12.18
N ALA A 50 3.50 -3.05 13.47
CA ALA A 50 4.09 -2.23 14.52
C ALA A 50 5.62 -2.39 14.51
N VAL A 51 6.35 -1.28 14.72
CA VAL A 51 7.81 -1.30 14.86
C VAL A 51 8.22 -1.93 16.20
N SER A 52 7.41 -1.73 17.24
CA SER A 52 7.61 -2.28 18.58
C SER A 52 6.29 -2.56 19.26
N GLY A 53 6.22 -3.63 20.04
CA GLY A 53 4.99 -4.05 20.71
C GLY A 53 3.95 -4.61 19.74
N ASN A 54 2.69 -4.61 20.16
CA ASN A 54 1.59 -5.23 19.42
C ASN A 54 0.50 -4.22 19.03
N GLU A 55 0.67 -2.93 19.32
CA GLU A 55 -0.38 -1.92 19.13
C GLU A 55 0.18 -0.71 18.38
N ILE A 56 -0.72 0.06 17.77
CA ILE A 56 -0.43 1.38 17.20
C ILE A 56 -1.22 2.43 17.97
N ASN A 57 -0.67 3.63 18.12
CA ASN A 57 -1.24 4.66 19.01
C ASN A 57 -2.32 5.52 18.33
N ARG A 58 -2.63 5.28 17.07
CA ARG A 58 -3.59 6.06 16.26
C ARG A 58 -3.96 5.29 14.99
N ASN A 59 -5.13 5.59 14.46
CA ASN A 59 -5.55 5.06 13.15
C ASN A 59 -4.55 5.52 12.07
N VAL A 60 -4.24 4.62 11.15
CA VAL A 60 -3.32 4.86 10.04
C VAL A 60 -4.09 4.73 8.74
N GLN A 61 -4.15 5.82 7.97
CA GLN A 61 -4.65 5.78 6.61
C GLN A 61 -3.50 5.45 5.66
N ILE A 62 -3.62 4.34 4.96
CA ILE A 62 -2.69 3.92 3.90
C ILE A 62 -3.24 4.49 2.60
N VAL A 63 -2.42 5.28 1.90
CA VAL A 63 -2.79 5.89 0.63
C VAL A 63 -1.83 5.40 -0.44
N VAL A 64 -2.37 4.80 -1.49
CA VAL A 64 -1.63 4.40 -2.69
C VAL A 64 -1.89 5.45 -3.76
N THR A 65 -0.82 5.96 -4.36
CA THR A 65 -0.89 6.93 -5.46
C THR A 65 -0.07 6.41 -6.62
N VAL A 66 -0.69 6.34 -7.80
CA VAL A 66 -0.06 5.87 -9.03
C VAL A 66 0.29 7.07 -9.89
N TYR A 67 1.54 7.11 -10.33
CA TYR A 67 2.07 8.17 -11.18
C TYR A 67 2.39 7.63 -12.57
N ASP A 68 2.18 8.45 -13.59
CA ASP A 68 2.74 8.19 -14.92
C ASP A 68 4.23 8.56 -15.00
N THR A 69 4.84 8.32 -16.17
CA THR A 69 6.25 8.63 -16.43
C THR A 69 6.58 10.13 -16.38
N GLN A 70 5.56 11.00 -16.41
CA GLN A 70 5.69 12.45 -16.26
C GLN A 70 5.45 12.91 -14.82
N LYS A 71 5.34 11.99 -13.86
CA LYS A 71 5.03 12.23 -12.44
C LYS A 71 3.65 12.87 -12.22
N ARG A 72 2.71 12.66 -13.13
CA ARG A 72 1.31 13.07 -12.95
C ARG A 72 0.57 11.94 -12.24
N VAL A 73 -0.30 12.30 -11.28
CA VAL A 73 -1.17 11.34 -10.61
C VAL A 73 -2.21 10.83 -11.61
N ILE A 74 -2.27 9.52 -11.80
CA ILE A 74 -3.25 8.86 -12.68
C ILE A 74 -4.22 7.95 -11.92
N GLY A 75 -3.99 7.72 -10.63
CA GLY A 75 -4.90 6.98 -9.76
C GLY A 75 -4.54 7.09 -8.29
N THR A 76 -5.54 6.97 -7.42
CA THR A 76 -5.37 6.90 -5.98
C THR A 76 -6.32 5.87 -5.38
N SER A 77 -5.90 5.22 -4.31
CA SER A 77 -6.76 4.40 -3.45
C SER A 77 -6.31 4.58 -2.00
N SER A 78 -7.19 4.28 -1.05
CA SER A 78 -6.83 4.32 0.36
C SER A 78 -7.64 3.34 1.18
N THR A 79 -7.01 2.82 2.23
CA THR A 79 -7.68 2.06 3.29
C THR A 79 -7.24 2.59 4.66
N THR A 80 -8.00 2.26 5.70
CA THR A 80 -7.72 2.69 7.07
C THR A 80 -7.50 1.48 7.95
N VAL A 81 -6.41 1.48 8.70
CA VAL A 81 -6.13 0.55 9.78
C VAL A 81 -6.51 1.22 11.10
N ASN A 82 -7.46 0.64 11.82
CA ASN A 82 -7.95 1.19 13.09
C ASN A 82 -7.07 0.72 14.25
N ALA A 83 -6.71 1.63 15.16
CA ALA A 83 -5.80 1.32 16.26
C ALA A 83 -6.38 0.35 17.30
N ASP A 84 -7.69 0.35 17.48
CA ASP A 84 -8.43 -0.50 18.41
C ASP A 84 -8.59 -1.95 17.91
N GLU A 85 -8.48 -2.16 16.60
CA GLU A 85 -8.56 -3.49 15.96
C GLU A 85 -7.16 -4.06 15.62
N PHE A 86 -6.12 -3.22 15.69
CA PHE A 86 -4.77 -3.59 15.32
C PHE A 86 -4.09 -4.48 16.36
N TYR A 87 -3.55 -5.62 15.93
CA TYR A 87 -2.71 -6.48 16.78
C TYR A 87 -1.48 -7.00 16.04
N GLN A 88 -0.33 -6.39 16.32
CA GLN A 88 0.99 -6.67 15.76
C GLN A 88 1.14 -6.36 14.26
N PHE A 89 0.19 -6.79 13.44
CA PHE A 89 0.08 -6.46 12.04
C PHE A 89 -1.38 -6.41 11.57
N ASP A 90 -1.61 -5.71 10.46
CA ASP A 90 -2.86 -5.73 9.72
C ASP A 90 -2.56 -5.79 8.22
N ALA A 91 -3.37 -6.53 7.46
CA ALA A 91 -3.19 -6.70 6.03
C ALA A 91 -4.05 -5.67 5.26
N PHE A 92 -3.56 -5.22 4.12
CA PHE A 92 -4.28 -4.31 3.23
C PHE A 92 -4.23 -4.78 1.78
N GLU A 93 -5.21 -4.31 0.99
CA GLU A 93 -5.35 -4.46 -0.46
C GLU A 93 -5.99 -3.20 -1.06
#